data_AF-A0A7S1LKR5-F1
#
_entry.id   AF-A0A7S1LKR5-F1
#
_cell.length_a   1.000
_cell.length_b   1.000
_cell.length_c   1.000
_cell.angle_alpha   90.00
_cell.angle_beta   90.00
_cell.angle_gamma   90.00
#
_symmetry.space_group_name_H-M   'P 1'
#
loop_
_entity.id
_entity.type
_entity.pdbx_description
1 polymer ?
#
loop_
_entity_poly.entity_id
_entity_poly.type
_entity_poly.pdbx_seq_one_letter_code
_entity_poly.pdbx_strand_id
1 'polypeptide(L)'
;EQAVLTLLHQEPRETVVDELASIELRTSSELDSVVQAIYTRALADPSRCEYCANVISGLRGRYPVFPPDAGGGPPVSFLRILLNAVQDEHERLTGSLNDDATATEEERRLRSADGTLEVRKRKDRMLANVTFIGCLFLRQLL
;
A
#
# COMPACT_ATOMS: atom_id res chain seq x y z
N GLU A 1 -6.20 -3.56 12.15
CA GLU A 1 -5.66 -4.16 10.91
C GLU A 1 -6.40 -5.41 10.42
N GLN A 2 -6.56 -6.48 11.22
CA GLN A 2 -7.14 -7.76 10.74
C GLN A 2 -8.55 -7.65 10.12
N ALA A 3 -9.41 -6.79 10.67
CA ALA A 3 -10.76 -6.56 10.14
C ALA A 3 -10.75 -5.94 8.74
N VAL A 4 -9.91 -4.92 8.50
CA VAL A 4 -9.77 -4.22 7.21
C VAL A 4 -9.27 -5.19 6.14
N LEU A 5 -8.23 -5.97 6.46
CA LEU A 5 -7.71 -6.99 5.55
C LEU A 5 -8.78 -8.04 5.23
N THR A 6 -9.61 -8.44 6.20
CA THR A 6 -10.67 -9.44 5.96
C THR A 6 -11.72 -8.91 4.99
N LEU A 7 -12.16 -7.66 5.15
CA LEU A 7 -13.07 -6.99 4.22
C LEU A 7 -12.49 -6.91 2.80
N LEU A 8 -11.19 -6.67 2.70
CA LEU A 8 -10.47 -6.59 1.43
C LEU A 8 -10.10 -7.96 0.84
N HIS A 9 -10.15 -9.06 1.59
CA HIS A 9 -9.93 -10.41 1.04
C HIS A 9 -11.15 -10.96 0.32
N GLN A 10 -12.35 -10.48 0.67
CA GLN A 10 -13.59 -10.84 0.00
C GLN A 10 -13.62 -10.33 -1.46
N GLU A 11 -14.55 -10.90 -2.23
CA GLU A 11 -14.85 -10.45 -3.59
C GLU A 11 -15.17 -8.95 -3.62
N PRO A 12 -14.77 -8.23 -4.67
CA PRO A 12 -15.14 -6.84 -4.88
C PRO A 12 -16.65 -6.62 -4.68
N ARG A 13 -17.02 -5.73 -3.77
CA ARG A 13 -18.42 -5.36 -3.53
C ARG A 13 -18.54 -3.89 -3.21
N GLU A 14 -19.65 -3.29 -3.61
CA GLU A 14 -19.88 -1.84 -3.52
C GLU A 14 -19.92 -1.34 -2.07
N THR A 15 -20.26 -2.21 -1.11
CA THR A 15 -20.42 -1.84 0.30
C THR A 15 -19.10 -1.65 1.05
N VAL A 16 -17.95 -2.10 0.52
CA VAL A 16 -16.68 -2.07 1.25
C VAL A 16 -16.27 -0.64 1.62
N VAL A 17 -16.55 0.35 0.77
CA VAL A 17 -16.22 1.75 1.07
C VAL A 17 -16.98 2.23 2.30
N ASP A 18 -18.28 1.97 2.36
CA ASP A 18 -19.11 2.40 3.49
C ASP A 18 -18.79 1.60 4.77
N GLU A 19 -18.51 0.30 4.64
CA GLU A 19 -18.05 -0.53 5.77
C GLU A 19 -16.74 -0.01 6.34
N LEU A 20 -15.75 0.34 5.50
CA LEU A 20 -14.49 0.92 5.95
C LEU A 20 -14.68 2.33 6.52
N ALA A 21 -15.54 3.15 5.90
CA ALA A 21 -15.83 4.50 6.38
C ALA A 21 -16.57 4.52 7.73
N SER A 22 -17.28 3.44 8.08
CA SER A 22 -17.94 3.28 9.38
C SER A 22 -16.99 2.98 10.54
N ILE A 23 -15.72 2.68 10.25
CA ILE A 23 -14.71 2.43 11.28
C ILE A 23 -14.34 3.76 11.94
N GLU A 24 -14.63 3.88 13.24
CA GLU A 24 -14.21 5.03 14.04
C GLU A 24 -12.70 4.99 14.27
N LEU A 25 -12.00 5.97 13.71
CA LEU A 25 -10.56 6.15 13.88
C LEU A 25 -10.28 7.24 14.91
N ARG A 26 -9.44 6.93 15.89
CA ARG A 26 -9.08 7.78 17.02
C ARG A 26 -7.70 8.40 16.89
N THR A 27 -6.85 7.85 16.03
CA THR A 27 -5.46 8.31 15.85
C THR A 27 -5.03 8.30 14.39
N SER A 28 -3.99 9.08 14.08
CA SER A 28 -3.31 9.06 12.78
C SER A 28 -2.73 7.67 12.45
N SER A 29 -2.24 6.94 13.46
CA SER A 29 -1.70 5.59 13.29
C SER A 29 -2.76 4.57 12.89
N GLU A 30 -3.99 4.69 13.41
CA GLU A 30 -5.11 3.86 12.96
C GLU A 30 -5.51 4.16 11.51
N LEU A 31 -5.44 5.43 11.08
CA LEU A 31 -5.66 5.83 9.70
C LEU A 31 -4.57 5.29 8.76
N ASP A 32 -3.31 5.34 9.18
CA ASP A 32 -2.19 4.73 8.46
C ASP A 32 -2.40 3.22 8.29
N SER A 33 -2.80 2.54 9.36
CA SER A 33 -3.08 1.10 9.32
C SER A 33 -4.16 0.72 8.29
N VAL A 34 -5.18 1.57 8.08
CA VAL A 34 -6.19 1.35 7.03
C VAL A 34 -5.56 1.46 5.64
N VAL A 35 -4.76 2.50 5.40
CA VAL A 35 -4.07 2.71 4.12
C VAL A 35 -3.11 1.56 3.83
N GLN A 36 -2.28 1.17 4.80
CA GLN A 36 -1.32 0.06 4.68
C GLN A 36 -2.02 -1.27 4.39
N ALA A 37 -3.18 -1.53 4.98
CA ALA A 37 -3.96 -2.73 4.68
C ALA A 37 -4.49 -2.76 3.23
N ILE A 38 -4.96 -1.62 2.70
CA ILE A 38 -5.38 -1.49 1.30
C ILE A 38 -4.18 -1.69 0.36
N TYR A 39 -3.04 -1.07 0.71
CA TYR A 39 -1.79 -1.18 -0.05
C TYR A 39 -1.29 -2.63 -0.09
N THR A 40 -1.25 -3.29 1.06
CA THR A 40 -0.88 -4.71 1.19
C THR A 40 -1.74 -5.57 0.28
N ARG A 41 -3.05 -5.30 0.20
CA ARG A 41 -3.94 -6.03 -0.71
C ARG A 41 -3.61 -5.77 -2.18
N ALA A 42 -3.36 -4.52 -2.55
CA ALA A 42 -3.00 -4.15 -3.93
C ALA A 42 -1.67 -4.79 -4.37
N LEU A 43 -0.69 -4.88 -3.47
CA LEU A 43 0.60 -5.50 -3.77
C LEU A 43 0.59 -7.04 -3.78
N ALA A 44 -0.37 -7.65 -3.08
CA ALA A 44 -0.52 -9.10 -3.05
C ALA A 44 -1.11 -9.65 -4.36
N ASP A 45 -1.90 -8.85 -5.09
CA ASP A 45 -2.58 -9.26 -6.31
C ASP A 45 -2.76 -8.07 -7.27
N PRO A 46 -1.96 -7.99 -8.36
CA PRO A 46 -2.04 -6.90 -9.34
C PRO A 46 -3.44 -6.71 -9.95
N SER A 47 -4.23 -7.78 -10.07
CA SER A 47 -5.60 -7.69 -10.62
C SER A 47 -6.53 -6.87 -9.73
N ARG A 48 -6.17 -6.68 -8.45
CA ARG A 48 -6.93 -5.91 -7.48
C ARG A 48 -6.48 -4.45 -7.38
N CYS A 49 -5.44 -4.01 -8.08
CA CYS A 49 -4.97 -2.63 -8.03
C CYS A 49 -6.08 -1.62 -8.36
N GLU A 50 -6.88 -1.89 -9.40
CA GLU A 50 -7.97 -1.01 -9.80
C GLU A 50 -9.07 -0.93 -8.73
N TYR A 51 -9.46 -2.08 -8.19
CA TYR A 51 -10.43 -2.17 -7.10
C TYR A 51 -9.95 -1.43 -5.85
N CYS A 52 -8.71 -1.68 -5.40
CA CYS A 52 -8.13 -0.98 -4.27
C CYS A 52 -8.09 0.53 -4.51
N ALA A 53 -7.79 0.98 -5.74
CA ALA A 53 -7.75 2.41 -6.06
C ALA A 53 -9.14 3.04 -6.02
N ASN A 54 -10.19 2.30 -6.43
CA ASN A 54 -11.58 2.72 -6.24
C ASN A 54 -11.95 2.85 -4.76
N VAL A 55 -11.52 1.90 -3.92
CA VAL A 55 -11.75 1.96 -2.47
C VAL A 55 -11.08 3.20 -1.87
N ILE A 56 -9.80 3.47 -2.19
CA ILE A 56 -9.10 4.68 -1.73
C ILE A 56 -9.82 5.95 -2.19
N SER A 57 -10.27 5.98 -3.45
CA SER A 57 -11.04 7.12 -3.97
C SER A 57 -12.34 7.34 -3.21
N GLY A 58 -13.06 6.28 -2.85
CA GLY A 58 -14.31 6.35 -2.09
C GLY A 58 -14.12 6.79 -0.64
N LEU A 59 -12.97 6.46 -0.05
CA LEU A 59 -12.60 6.86 1.32
C LEU A 59 -12.05 8.29 1.41
N ARG A 60 -11.71 8.91 0.28
CA ARG A 60 -11.24 10.30 0.24
C ARG A 60 -12.26 11.23 0.91
N GLY A 61 -11.84 11.84 2.02
CA GLY A 61 -12.68 12.77 2.79
C GLY A 61 -13.73 12.12 3.70
N ARG A 62 -13.76 10.78 3.81
CA ARG A 62 -14.64 10.06 4.76
C ARG A 62 -14.02 9.95 6.16
N TYR A 63 -12.70 10.06 6.27
CA TYR A 63 -11.98 9.95 7.55
C TYR A 63 -11.62 11.30 8.15
N PRO A 64 -11.49 11.38 9.50
CA PRO A 64 -11.07 12.59 10.19
C PRO A 64 -9.65 13.01 9.79
N VAL A 65 -9.37 14.31 9.98
CA VAL A 65 -8.02 14.87 9.92
C VAL A 65 -7.49 14.94 11.33
N PHE A 66 -6.29 14.41 11.55
CA PHE A 66 -5.64 14.40 12.85
C PHE A 66 -4.69 15.58 13.01
N PRO A 67 -4.43 16.02 14.25
CA PRO A 67 -3.39 17.01 14.50
C PRO A 67 -2.02 16.51 14.02
N PRO A 68 -1.06 17.43 13.79
CA PRO A 68 0.30 17.04 13.41
C PRO A 68 0.95 16.19 14.50
N ASP A 69 1.81 15.26 14.10
CA ASP A 69 2.68 14.56 15.03
C ASP A 69 3.62 15.56 15.75
N ALA A 70 4.19 15.13 16.88
CA ALA A 70 5.03 15.96 17.74
C ALA A 70 6.19 16.59 16.94
N GLY A 71 6.03 17.85 16.52
CA GLY A 71 6.96 18.51 15.61
C GLY A 71 6.44 19.73 14.83
N GLY A 72 5.14 20.04 14.92
CA GLY A 72 4.60 21.28 14.33
C GLY A 72 4.42 21.25 12.81
N GLY A 73 4.24 20.07 12.22
CA GLY A 73 3.98 19.89 10.79
C GLY A 73 2.53 20.22 10.35
N PRO A 74 2.18 19.94 9.09
CA PRO A 74 0.79 20.02 8.63
C PRO A 74 -0.08 18.92 9.28
N PRO A 75 -1.41 19.12 9.34
CA PRO A 75 -2.34 18.11 9.82
C PRO A 75 -2.23 16.79 9.05
N VAL A 76 -2.45 15.68 9.74
CA VAL A 76 -2.37 14.34 9.15
C VAL A 76 -3.73 14.00 8.54
N SER A 77 -3.82 14.07 7.22
CA SER A 77 -5.01 13.69 6.44
C SER A 77 -4.83 12.34 5.76
N PHE A 78 -5.94 11.74 5.31
CA PHE A 78 -5.92 10.48 4.56
C PHE A 78 -5.04 10.55 3.29
N LEU A 79 -5.13 11.64 2.52
CA LEU A 79 -4.30 11.82 1.33
C LEU A 79 -2.82 12.02 1.69
N ARG A 80 -2.52 12.68 2.82
CA ARG A 80 -1.13 12.82 3.28
C ARG A 80 -0.52 11.47 3.64
N ILE A 81 -1.26 10.63 4.34
CA ILE A 81 -0.85 9.26 4.67
C ILE A 81 -0.69 8.42 3.40
N LEU A 82 -1.63 8.51 2.45
CA LEU A 82 -1.53 7.82 1.17
C LEU A 82 -0.26 8.17 0.41
N LEU A 83 0.07 9.46 0.31
CA LEU A 83 1.29 9.93 -0.36
C LEU A 83 2.55 9.40 0.31
N ASN A 84 2.62 9.46 1.64
CA ASN A 84 3.74 8.91 2.40
C ASN A 84 3.87 7.40 2.16
N ALA A 85 2.76 6.66 2.23
CA ALA A 85 2.75 5.21 2.00
C ALA A 85 3.22 4.84 0.58
N VAL A 86 2.79 5.59 -0.45
CA VAL A 86 3.26 5.40 -1.84
C VAL A 86 4.76 5.60 -1.95
N GLN A 87 5.27 6.67 -1.35
CA GLN A 87 6.69 6.99 -1.36
C GLN A 87 7.50 5.89 -0.65
N ASP A 88 7.14 5.59 0.60
CA ASP A 88 7.85 4.62 1.45
C ASP A 88 7.87 3.23 0.81
N GLU A 89 6.74 2.74 0.27
CA GLU A 89 6.69 1.45 -0.41
C GLU A 89 7.49 1.43 -1.70
N HIS A 90 7.45 2.51 -2.49
CA HIS A 90 8.25 2.60 -3.71
C HIS A 90 9.75 2.59 -3.43
N GLU A 91 10.21 3.38 -2.46
CA GLU A 91 11.63 3.41 -2.05
C GLU A 91 12.07 2.06 -1.49
N ARG A 92 11.26 1.43 -0.63
CA ARG A 92 11.54 0.11 -0.05
C ARG A 92 11.66 -0.98 -1.10
N LEU A 93 10.73 -1.04 -2.06
CA LEU A 93 10.76 -2.05 -3.13
C LEU A 93 11.90 -1.81 -4.12
N THR A 94 12.18 -0.54 -4.46
CA THR A 94 13.30 -0.18 -5.34
C THR A 94 14.64 -0.51 -4.70
N GLY A 95 14.82 -0.19 -3.41
CA GLY A 95 16.01 -0.57 -2.66
C GLY A 95 16.24 -2.08 -2.67
N SER A 96 15.19 -2.86 -2.36
CA SER A 96 15.27 -4.32 -2.39
C SER A 96 15.65 -4.90 -3.75
N LEU A 97 15.21 -4.30 -4.86
CA LEU A 97 15.58 -4.74 -6.21
C LEU A 97 17.01 -4.34 -6.59
N ASN A 98 17.46 -3.17 -6.14
CA ASN A 98 18.83 -2.72 -6.36
C ASN A 98 19.83 -3.64 -5.66
N ASP A 99 19.53 -4.07 -4.43
CA ASP A 99 20.34 -5.02 -3.68
C ASP A 99 20.45 -6.38 -4.40
N ASP A 100 19.40 -6.83 -5.08
CA ASP A 100 19.44 -8.05 -5.90
C ASP A 100 20.26 -7.85 -7.19
N ALA A 101 20.23 -6.64 -7.77
CA ALA A 101 20.99 -6.30 -8.97
C ALA A 101 22.51 -6.21 -8.70
N THR A 102 22.90 -5.67 -7.55
CA THR A 102 24.30 -5.48 -7.13
C THR A 102 24.90 -6.70 -6.43
N ALA A 103 24.08 -7.71 -6.10
CA ALA A 103 24.52 -8.96 -5.52
C ALA A 103 25.67 -9.64 -6.29
N THR A 104 26.70 -10.04 -5.55
CA THR A 104 27.83 -10.83 -6.06
C THR A 104 27.41 -12.25 -6.47
N GLU A 105 28.22 -12.91 -7.29
CA GLU A 105 27.99 -14.30 -7.69
C GLU A 105 27.93 -15.25 -6.48
N GLU A 106 28.70 -14.97 -5.44
CA GLU A 106 28.73 -15.77 -4.21
C GLU A 106 27.44 -15.59 -3.37
N GLU A 107 26.94 -14.37 -3.25
CA GLU A 107 25.65 -14.07 -2.62
C GLU A 107 24.46 -14.57 -3.45
N ARG A 108 24.60 -14.67 -4.78
CA ARG A 108 23.61 -15.31 -5.65
C ARG A 108 23.64 -16.83 -5.53
N ARG A 109 24.79 -17.44 -5.31
CA ARG A 109 24.92 -18.89 -5.06
C ARG A 109 24.41 -19.31 -3.68
N LEU A 110 24.59 -18.45 -2.67
CA LEU A 110 24.00 -18.61 -1.33
C LEU A 110 22.46 -18.54 -1.40
N ARG A 111 21.92 -17.74 -2.31
CA ARG A 111 20.50 -17.73 -2.70
C ARG A 111 20.21 -18.93 -3.60
N SER A 112 19.85 -20.06 -2.98
CA SER A 112 19.48 -21.33 -3.65
C SER A 112 18.31 -21.19 -4.65
N ALA A 113 17.72 -22.29 -5.15
CA ALA A 113 16.50 -22.24 -5.98
C ALA A 113 15.36 -21.40 -5.35
N ASP A 114 15.31 -21.31 -4.02
CA ASP A 114 14.42 -20.43 -3.25
C ASP A 114 14.66 -18.94 -3.55
N GLY A 115 15.92 -18.54 -3.77
CA GLY A 115 16.31 -17.19 -4.18
C GLY A 115 15.73 -16.77 -5.53
N THR A 116 15.52 -17.70 -6.47
CA THR A 116 14.87 -17.37 -7.75
C THR A 116 13.38 -17.08 -7.55
N LEU A 117 12.72 -17.79 -6.63
CA LEU A 117 11.31 -17.59 -6.30
C LEU A 117 11.12 -16.26 -5.55
N GLU A 118 12.00 -15.95 -4.60
CA GLU A 118 12.07 -14.68 -3.87
C GLU A 118 12.24 -13.47 -4.81
N VAL A 119 13.19 -13.55 -5.75
CA VAL A 119 13.42 -12.48 -6.74
C VAL A 119 12.19 -12.27 -7.63
N ARG A 120 11.52 -13.35 -8.05
CA ARG A 120 10.25 -13.25 -8.80
C ARG A 120 9.18 -12.55 -7.98
N LYS A 121 8.95 -12.98 -6.73
CA LYS A 121 8.00 -12.33 -5.82
C LYS A 121 8.28 -10.83 -5.64
N ARG A 122 9.55 -10.43 -5.50
CA ARG A 122 9.93 -9.01 -5.39
C ARG A 122 9.61 -8.23 -6.66
N LYS A 123 9.90 -8.79 -7.83
CA LYS A 123 9.55 -8.19 -9.13
C LYS A 123 8.03 -8.08 -9.32
N ASP A 124 7.29 -9.12 -8.97
CA ASP A 124 5.82 -9.12 -9.05
C ASP A 124 5.22 -8.05 -8.13
N ARG A 125 5.76 -7.92 -6.90
CA ARG A 125 5.36 -6.85 -5.98
C ARG A 125 5.70 -5.46 -6.50
N MET A 126 6.86 -5.27 -7.12
CA MET A 126 7.22 -3.99 -7.75
C MET A 126 6.29 -3.67 -8.93
N LEU A 127 5.94 -4.66 -9.75
CA LEU A 127 4.98 -4.50 -10.84
C LEU A 127 3.60 -4.12 -10.31
N ALA A 128 3.13 -4.77 -9.24
CA ALA A 128 1.90 -4.41 -8.56
C ALA A 128 1.95 -2.98 -8.01
N ASN A 129 3.09 -2.57 -7.45
CA ASN A 129 3.29 -1.22 -6.91
C ASN A 129 3.17 -0.15 -7.99
N VAL A 130 3.91 -0.27 -9.10
CA VAL A 130 3.84 0.71 -10.19
C VAL A 130 2.46 0.72 -10.87
N THR A 131 1.80 -0.44 -10.97
CA THR A 131 0.43 -0.55 -11.48
C THR A 131 -0.54 0.18 -10.56
N PHE A 132 -0.44 -0.05 -9.25
CA PHE A 132 -1.31 0.58 -8.27
C PHE A 132 -1.12 2.10 -8.22
N ILE A 133 0.12 2.59 -8.24
CA ILE A 133 0.44 4.02 -8.36
C ILE A 133 -0.22 4.61 -9.62
N GLY A 134 -0.14 3.92 -10.76
CA GLY A 134 -0.83 4.32 -11.98
C GLY A 134 -2.35 4.43 -11.80
N CYS A 135 -2.98 3.45 -11.15
CA CYS A 135 -4.42 3.49 -10.84
C CYS A 135 -4.80 4.66 -9.91
N LEU A 136 -3.94 5.02 -8.95
CA LEU A 136 -4.14 6.16 -8.04
C LEU A 136 -4.00 7.49 -8.79
N PHE A 137 -2.99 7.61 -9.65
CA PHE A 137 -2.76 8.79 -10.48
C PHE A 137 -3.95 9.08 -11.41
N LEU A 138 -4.50 8.04 -12.07
CA LEU A 138 -5.69 8.18 -12.92
C LEU A 138 -6.94 8.67 -12.16
N ARG A 139 -6.95 8.54 -10.83
CA ARG A 139 -8.03 9.01 -9.94
C ARG A 139 -7.70 10.35 -9.25
N GLN A 140 -6.60 11.00 -9.63
CA GLN A 140 -6.15 12.27 -9.05
C GLN A 140 -5.98 12.18 -7.52
N LEU A 141 -5.40 11.07 -7.07
CA LEU A 141 -5.09 10.80 -5.66
C LEU A 141 -3.62 11.04 -5.30
N LEU A 142 -2.76 11.23 -6.31
CA LEU A 142 -1.34 11.52 -6.21
C LEU A 142 -1.00 12.82 -6.92
#